data_AF-A0A815T309-F1
#
_entry.id   AF-A0A815T309-F1
#
_cell.length_a   1.000
_cell.length_b   1.000
_cell.length_c   1.000
_cell.angle_alpha   90.00
_cell.angle_beta   90.00
_cell.angle_gamma   90.00
#
_symmetry.space_group_name_H-M   'P 1'
#
loop_
_entity.id
_entity.type
_entity.pdbx_description
1 polymer ?
#
loop_
_entity_poly.entity_id
_entity_poly.type
_entity_poly.pdbx_seq_one_letter_code
_entity_poly.pdbx_strand_id
1 'polypeptide(L)'
;HEENGCSSVLPYEALEKHELECGYQSKYCQGCQGHVLEKDYAQHQDKCAEISLKCSKCDTTYKRKHLKQHTKVQCLQQQLEQQRCQHEQEIKQLRCEL
;
A
#
# COMPACT_ATOMS: atom_id res chain seq x y z
N HIS A 1 -9.68 16.71 26.78
CA HIS A 1 -9.66 16.21 25.39
C HIS A 1 -8.50 15.25 25.30
N GLU A 2 -8.76 13.95 25.11
CA GLU A 2 -7.70 13.00 24.82
C GLU A 2 -7.50 12.95 23.31
N GLU A 3 -6.44 13.58 22.81
CA GLU A 3 -6.14 13.58 21.37
C GLU A 3 -5.77 12.19 20.85
N ASN A 4 -5.27 11.30 21.72
CA ASN A 4 -4.69 10.01 21.31
C ASN A 4 -5.10 8.82 22.21
N GLY A 5 -6.20 8.92 22.97
CA GLY A 5 -6.57 7.92 23.97
C GLY A 5 -8.08 7.84 24.24
N CYS A 6 -8.47 6.78 24.95
CA CYS A 6 -9.84 6.53 25.38
C CYS A 6 -9.95 6.53 26.91
N SER A 7 -10.63 7.53 27.50
CA SER A 7 -10.86 7.63 28.97
C SER A 7 -12.04 6.80 29.48
N SER A 8 -12.55 5.84 28.71
CA SER A 8 -13.80 5.16 29.06
C SER A 8 -13.60 4.28 30.30
N VAL A 9 -14.41 4.49 31.33
CA VAL A 9 -14.44 3.63 32.53
C VAL A 9 -15.38 2.48 32.23
N LEU A 10 -14.84 1.26 32.22
CA LEU A 10 -15.55 0.04 31.85
C LEU A 10 -15.49 -0.99 32.99
N PRO A 11 -16.52 -1.84 33.15
CA PRO A 11 -16.38 -3.06 33.95
C PRO A 11 -15.40 -4.04 33.27
N TYR A 12 -14.73 -4.86 34.07
CA TYR A 12 -13.65 -5.76 33.59
C TYR A 12 -14.14 -6.71 32.49
N GLU A 13 -15.38 -7.19 32.58
CA GLU A 13 -15.99 -8.09 31.60
C GLU A 13 -16.20 -7.45 30.22
N ALA A 14 -16.24 -6.10 30.15
CA ALA A 14 -16.41 -5.36 28.90
C ALA A 14 -15.08 -4.93 28.26
N LEU A 15 -13.94 -5.19 28.93
CA LEU A 15 -12.62 -4.74 28.47
C LEU A 15 -12.22 -5.39 27.14
N GLU A 16 -12.36 -6.71 27.02
CA GLU A 16 -11.98 -7.45 25.81
C GLU A 16 -12.75 -6.96 24.58
N LYS A 17 -14.08 -6.77 24.73
CA LYS A 17 -14.92 -6.22 23.68
C LYS A 17 -14.51 -4.77 23.34
N HIS A 18 -14.24 -3.96 24.35
CA HIS A 18 -13.79 -2.59 24.13
C HIS A 18 -12.47 -2.53 23.38
N GLU A 19 -11.49 -3.37 23.72
CA GLU A 19 -10.24 -3.43 22.97
C GLU A 19 -10.53 -3.73 21.49
N LEU A 20 -11.35 -4.72 21.16
CA LEU A 20 -11.66 -5.05 19.77
C LEU A 20 -12.37 -3.93 18.98
N GLU A 21 -13.17 -3.09 19.65
CA GLU A 21 -14.03 -2.09 19.00
C GLU A 21 -13.56 -0.63 19.19
N CYS A 22 -12.57 -0.39 20.05
CA CYS A 22 -12.17 0.97 20.42
C CYS A 22 -11.43 1.65 19.26
N GLY A 23 -12.07 2.68 18.68
CA GLY A 23 -11.52 3.46 17.58
C GLY A 23 -10.24 4.25 17.91
N TYR A 24 -9.80 4.26 19.18
CA TYR A 24 -8.53 4.82 19.62
C TYR A 24 -7.38 3.81 19.62
N GLN A 25 -7.64 2.55 19.28
CA GLN A 25 -6.57 1.61 19.02
C GLN A 25 -5.70 2.09 17.85
N SER A 26 -4.39 1.95 18.01
CA SER A 26 -3.42 2.32 16.99
C SER A 26 -3.23 1.18 15.99
N LYS A 27 -3.49 1.45 14.72
CA LYS A 27 -3.23 0.55 13.59
C LYS A 27 -1.98 0.93 12.83
N TYR A 28 -1.23 -0.09 12.43
CA TYR A 28 -0.01 0.07 11.67
C TYR A 28 -0.29 0.32 10.19
N CYS A 29 0.31 1.37 9.62
CA CYS A 29 0.26 1.64 8.19
C CYS A 29 1.50 1.08 7.49
N GLN A 30 1.32 0.14 6.57
CA GLN A 30 2.43 -0.44 5.80
C GLN A 30 3.11 0.55 4.84
N GLY A 31 2.43 1.63 4.44
CA GLY A 31 2.97 2.65 3.56
C GLY A 31 4.00 3.53 4.29
N CYS A 32 3.55 4.29 5.29
CA CYS A 32 4.41 5.23 6.02
C CYS A 32 5.12 4.62 7.23
N GLN A 33 4.85 3.34 7.56
CA GLN A 33 5.38 2.63 8.72
C GLN A 33 5.03 3.29 10.08
N GLY A 34 4.04 4.17 10.09
CA GLY A 34 3.54 4.85 11.28
C GLY A 34 2.31 4.16 11.89
N HIS A 35 1.99 4.58 13.12
CA HIS A 35 0.75 4.20 13.81
C HIS A 35 -0.30 5.29 13.64
N VAL A 36 -1.53 4.88 13.32
CA VAL A 36 -2.68 5.76 13.07
C VAL A 36 -3.86 5.19 13.85
N LEU A 37 -4.70 6.04 14.43
CA LEU A 37 -5.90 5.58 15.13
C LEU A 37 -6.83 4.82 14.17
N GLU A 38 -7.46 3.74 14.62
CA GLU A 38 -8.36 2.91 13.82
C GLU A 38 -9.45 3.76 13.15
N LYS A 39 -10.02 4.71 13.89
CA LYS A 39 -11.04 5.64 13.40
C LYS A 39 -10.57 6.50 12.22
N ASP A 40 -9.28 6.82 12.16
CA ASP A 40 -8.66 7.67 11.15
C ASP A 40 -7.95 6.85 10.05
N TYR A 41 -7.82 5.54 10.24
CA TYR A 41 -7.05 4.67 9.35
C TYR A 41 -7.58 4.67 7.92
N ALA A 42 -8.90 4.63 7.74
CA ALA A 42 -9.50 4.65 6.40
C ALA A 42 -9.18 5.95 5.64
N GLN A 43 -9.29 7.10 6.32
CA GLN A 43 -8.94 8.40 5.73
C GLN A 43 -7.44 8.51 5.46
N HIS A 44 -6.62 8.02 6.39
CA HIS A 44 -5.17 7.96 6.21
C HIS A 44 -4.81 7.09 5.01
N GLN A 45 -5.40 5.91 4.85
CA GLN A 45 -5.11 4.99 3.76
C GLN A 45 -5.44 5.61 2.40
N ASP A 46 -6.48 6.43 2.29
CA ASP A 46 -6.82 7.13 1.05
C ASP A 46 -5.78 8.20 0.67
N LYS A 47 -5.18 8.86 1.67
CA LYS A 47 -4.28 10.01 1.47
C LYS A 47 -2.79 9.71 1.67
N CYS A 48 -2.44 8.56 2.24
CA CYS A 48 -1.06 8.21 2.59
C CYS A 48 -0.16 8.20 1.35
N ALA A 49 0.80 9.11 1.31
CA ALA A 49 1.68 9.32 0.17
C ALA A 49 2.67 8.15 -0.06
N GLU A 50 2.93 7.39 1.00
CA GLU A 50 3.91 6.29 1.00
C GLU A 50 3.29 4.92 0.68
N ILE A 51 1.97 4.82 0.54
CA ILE A 51 1.32 3.56 0.09
C ILE A 51 1.78 3.21 -1.32
N SER A 52 2.14 1.94 -1.50
CA SER A 52 2.47 1.36 -2.80
C SER A 52 1.21 1.10 -3.60
N LEU A 53 1.17 1.62 -4.82
CA LEU A 53 0.15 1.39 -5.82
C LEU A 53 0.72 0.50 -6.91
N LYS A 54 -0.07 -0.47 -7.38
CA LYS A 54 0.28 -1.32 -8.52
C LYS A 54 -0.44 -0.84 -9.77
N CYS A 55 0.28 -0.59 -10.85
CA CYS A 55 -0.34 -0.28 -12.14
C CYS A 55 -0.98 -1.53 -12.73
N SER A 56 -2.24 -1.46 -13.17
CA SER A 56 -2.93 -2.58 -13.82
C SER A 56 -2.49 -2.86 -15.26
N LYS A 57 -1.70 -1.96 -15.88
CA LYS A 57 -1.28 -2.09 -17.29
C LYS A 57 0.14 -2.57 -17.49
N CYS A 58 1.02 -2.24 -16.56
CA CYS A 58 2.44 -2.57 -16.63
C CYS A 58 2.93 -3.29 -15.38
N ASP A 59 2.04 -3.65 -14.46
CA ASP A 59 2.35 -4.33 -13.19
C ASP A 59 3.38 -3.65 -12.28
N THR A 60 3.88 -2.46 -12.62
CA THR A 60 4.86 -1.73 -11.81
C THR A 60 4.23 -1.20 -10.54
N THR A 61 4.94 -1.43 -9.44
CA THR A 61 4.60 -0.91 -8.12
C THR A 61 5.35 0.40 -7.87
N TYR A 62 4.64 1.44 -7.45
CA TYR A 62 5.22 2.74 -7.11
C TYR A 62 4.47 3.40 -5.95
N LYS A 63 5.13 4.28 -5.20
CA LYS A 63 4.50 5.02 -4.09
C LYS A 63 3.47 6.03 -4.61
N ARG A 64 2.37 6.24 -3.89
CA ARG A 64 1.31 7.21 -4.27
C ARG A 64 1.85 8.61 -4.54
N LYS A 65 2.87 9.07 -3.82
CA LYS A 65 3.53 10.37 -4.10
C LYS A 65 4.07 10.49 -5.53
N HIS A 66 4.40 9.38 -6.17
CA HIS A 66 4.89 9.31 -7.54
C HIS A 66 3.78 9.01 -8.57
N LEU A 67 2.49 9.04 -8.17
CA LEU A 67 1.37 8.81 -9.08
C LEU A 67 1.39 9.76 -10.29
N LYS A 68 1.76 11.03 -10.07
CA LYS A 68 1.90 12.01 -11.16
C LYS A 68 3.07 11.71 -12.10
N GLN A 69 4.11 11.04 -11.60
CA GLN A 69 5.27 10.64 -12.41
C GLN A 69 4.91 9.44 -13.29
N HIS A 70 4.02 8.55 -12.83
CA HIS A 70 3.51 7.45 -13.64
C HIS A 70 2.47 7.90 -14.68
N THR A 71 2.92 8.71 -15.64
CA THR A 71 2.10 9.16 -16.76
C THR A 71 1.81 8.04 -17.76
N LYS A 72 0.90 8.26 -18.71
CA LYS A 72 0.65 7.32 -19.82
C LYS A 72 1.93 6.97 -20.58
N VAL A 73 2.81 7.95 -20.80
CA VAL A 73 4.08 7.74 -21.50
C VAL A 73 5.01 6.84 -20.70
N GLN A 74 5.16 7.10 -19.40
CA GLN A 74 5.98 6.27 -18.51
C GLN A 74 5.45 4.84 -18.40
N CYS A 75 4.12 4.69 -18.32
CA CYS A 75 3.47 3.37 -18.33
C CYS A 75 3.71 2.60 -19.64
N LEU A 76 3.65 3.27 -20.79
CA LEU A 76 3.93 2.64 -22.09
C LEU A 76 5.40 2.27 -22.25
N GLN A 77 6.32 3.14 -21.81
CA GLN A 77 7.75 2.85 -21.80
C GLN A 77 8.05 1.59 -20.99
N GLN A 78 7.42 1.45 -19.83
CA GLN A 78 7.59 0.29 -18.98
C GLN A 78 7.04 -1.00 -19.59
N GLN A 79 5.90 -0.94 -20.28
CA GLN A 79 5.36 -2.08 -21.02
C GLN A 79 6.31 -2.52 -22.14
N LEU A 80 6.84 -1.58 -22.92
CA LEU A 80 7.78 -1.88 -24.01
C LEU A 80 9.06 -2.52 -23.47
N GLU A 81 9.57 -2.04 -22.34
CA GLU A 81 10.74 -2.63 -21.69
C GLU A 81 10.49 -4.06 -21.22
N GLN A 82 9.31 -4.33 -20.64
CA GLN A 82 8.91 -5.68 -20.23
C GLN A 82 8.82 -6.62 -21.43
N GLN A 83 8.19 -6.20 -22.52
CA GLN A 83 8.10 -6.96 -23.76
C GLN A 83 9.49 -7.24 -24.34
N ARG A 84 10.38 -6.24 -24.34
CA ARG A 84 11.77 -6.41 -24.80
C ARG A 84 12.52 -7.46 -23.96
N CYS A 85 12.38 -7.40 -22.64
CA CYS A 85 13.01 -8.36 -21.73
C CYS A 85 12.47 -9.78 -21.95
N GLN A 86 11.15 -9.93 -22.13
CA GLN A 86 10.51 -11.21 -22.44
C GLN A 86 11.08 -11.80 -23.75
N HIS A 87 11.09 -11.01 -24.83
CA HIS A 87 11.65 -11.46 -26.11
C HIS A 87 13.13 -11.83 -26.03
N GLU A 88 13.93 -11.08 -25.27
CA GLU A 88 15.34 -11.41 -25.09
C GLU A 88 15.53 -12.75 -24.38
N GLN A 89 14.71 -13.03 -23.36
CA GLN A 89 14.71 -14.30 -22.65
C GLN A 89 14.28 -15.47 -23.56
N GLU A 90 13.22 -15.27 -24.36
CA GLU A 90 12.76 -16.28 -25.34
C GLU A 90 13.87 -16.61 -26.36
N ILE A 91 14.54 -15.59 -26.91
CA ILE A 91 15.64 -15.78 -27.85
C ILE A 91 16.81 -16.53 -27.20
N LYS A 92 17.16 -16.19 -25.95
CA LYS A 92 18.21 -16.88 -25.19
C LYS A 92 17.86 -18.35 -24.97
N GLN A 93 16.61 -18.63 -24.61
CA GLN A 93 16.14 -20.00 -24.40
C GLN A 93 16.23 -20.82 -25.69
N LEU A 94 15.74 -20.28 -26.81
CA LEU A 94 15.81 -20.96 -28.12
C LEU A 94 17.26 -21.24 -28.56
N ARG A 95 18.22 -20.38 -28.21
CA ARG A 95 19.64 -20.61 -28.50
C ARG A 95 20.29 -21.69 -27.63
N CYS A 96 19.80 -21.91 -26.41
CA CYS A 96 20.31 -22.97 -25.53
C CYS A 96 19.76 -24.36 -25.87
N GLU A 97 18.67 -24.42 -26.65
CA GLU A 97 18.01 -25.66 -27.09
C GLU A 97 18.56 -26.19 -28.44
N LEU A 98 19.50 -25.48 -29.06
CA LEU A 98 20.22 -25.85 -30.31
C LEU A 98 21.66 -26.29 -30.01
#